data_AF-A0A9D8EML4-F1
#
_entry.id   AF-A0A9D8EML4-F1
#
_cell.length_a   1.000
_cell.length_b   1.000
_cell.length_c   1.000
_cell.angle_alpha   90.00
_cell.angle_beta   90.00
_cell.angle_gamma   90.00
#
_symmetry.space_group_name_H-M   'P 1'
#
loop_
_entity.id
_entity.type
_entity.pdbx_description
1 polymer ?
#
loop_
_entity_poly.entity_id
_entity_poly.type
_entity_poly.pdbx_seq_one_letter_code
_entity_poly.pdbx_strand_id
1 'polypeptide(L)' 'MNKNKNFPEPIYNIGNLSNVNHLSEFDIYLFKNGRHYKLYDKLGAHLKKINGVEGTYFAVWAPDAKSVSVIG' A
#
# COMPACT_ATOMS: atom_id res chain seq x y z
N MET A 1 6.20 15.24 32.07
CA MET A 1 6.35 15.12 30.60
C MET A 1 6.12 13.66 30.24
N ASN A 2 4.92 13.33 29.75
CA ASN A 2 4.41 11.95 29.65
C ASN A 2 5.09 11.19 28.50
N LYS A 3 5.71 10.04 28.79
CA LYS A 3 6.38 9.13 27.83
C LYS A 3 5.44 8.03 27.29
N ASN A 4 4.13 8.24 27.26
CA ASN A 4 3.20 7.26 26.69
C ASN A 4 2.90 7.58 25.22
N LYS A 5 3.86 7.34 24.33
CA LYS A 5 3.54 7.06 22.93
C LYS A 5 3.25 5.57 22.85
N ASN A 6 1.99 5.20 23.02
CA ASN A 6 1.52 3.85 22.71
C ASN A 6 1.61 3.69 21.20
N PHE A 7 2.76 3.24 20.70
CA PHE A 7 2.84 2.77 19.33
C PHE A 7 1.96 1.52 19.26
N PRO A 8 0.95 1.48 18.38
CA PRO A 8 0.15 0.27 18.23
C PRO A 8 1.08 -0.88 17.84
N GLU A 9 0.91 -2.02 18.51
CA GLU A 9 1.59 -3.27 18.14
C GLU A 9 1.44 -3.52 16.63
N PRO A 10 2.50 -3.95 15.92
CA PRO A 10 2.42 -4.17 14.48
C PRO A 10 1.33 -5.20 14.17
N ILE A 11 0.25 -4.74 13.54
CA ILE A 11 -0.97 -5.50 13.19
C ILE A 11 -0.76 -6.56 12.09
N TYR A 12 0.46 -7.05 11.87
CA TYR A 12 0.73 -8.08 10.86
C TYR A 12 0.31 -9.46 11.36
N ASN A 13 -1.00 -9.71 11.44
CA ASN A 13 -1.51 -11.05 11.25
C ASN A 13 -1.32 -11.41 9.77
N ILE A 14 -0.23 -12.10 9.47
CA ILE A 14 0.19 -12.53 8.12
C ILE A 14 -0.87 -13.41 7.41
N GLY A 15 -1.92 -13.83 8.12
CA GLY A 15 -2.99 -14.69 7.63
C GLY A 15 -4.05 -14.05 6.72
N ASN A 16 -4.07 -12.72 6.49
CA ASN A 16 -5.10 -12.10 5.65
C ASN A 16 -4.58 -10.93 4.78
N LEU A 17 -3.74 -11.25 3.80
CA LEU A 17 -3.14 -10.30 2.85
C LEU A 17 -4.12 -9.78 1.76
N SER A 18 -5.27 -10.44 1.60
CA SER A 18 -6.27 -10.09 0.55
C SER A 18 -6.86 -8.70 0.72
N ASN A 19 -7.01 -8.21 1.96
CA ASN A 19 -7.63 -6.91 2.26
C ASN A 19 -6.66 -5.71 2.16
N VAL A 20 -5.35 -5.98 2.10
CA VAL A 20 -4.31 -4.92 2.05
C VAL A 20 -4.00 -4.53 0.61
N ASN A 21 -4.05 -5.50 -0.32
CA ASN A 21 -3.61 -5.29 -1.69
C ASN A 21 -4.55 -4.34 -2.44
N HIS A 22 -4.04 -3.19 -2.88
CA HIS A 22 -4.84 -2.17 -3.56
C HIS A 22 -4.93 -2.39 -5.08
N LEU A 23 -4.00 -3.18 -5.61
CA LEU A 23 -3.97 -3.62 -7.00
C LEU A 23 -4.63 -5.00 -7.09
N SER A 24 -5.77 -5.06 -7.77
CA SER A 24 -6.37 -6.35 -8.15
C SER A 24 -5.56 -7.03 -9.25
N GLU A 25 -5.78 -8.32 -9.47
CA GLU A 25 -5.17 -9.03 -10.60
C GLU A 25 -5.53 -8.40 -11.96
N PHE A 26 -6.76 -7.88 -12.07
CA PHE A 26 -7.20 -7.17 -13.27
C PHE A 26 -6.47 -5.83 -13.45
N ASP A 27 -6.22 -5.09 -12.36
CA ASP A 27 -5.40 -3.88 -12.40
C ASP A 27 -3.97 -4.20 -12.89
N ILE A 28 -3.36 -5.26 -12.36
CA ILE A 28 -2.02 -5.72 -12.78
C ILE A 28 -2.01 -6.13 -14.25
N TYR A 29 -3.05 -6.85 -14.71
CA TYR A 29 -3.19 -7.25 -16.10
C TYR A 29 -3.28 -6.02 -17.02
N LEU A 30 -4.17 -5.07 -16.73
CA LEU A 30 -4.31 -3.84 -17.51
C LEU A 30 -3.01 -3.03 -17.51
N PHE A 31 -2.34 -2.94 -16.36
CA PHE A 31 -1.07 -2.24 -16.22
C PHE A 31 0.01 -2.83 -17.12
N LYS A 32 0.20 -4.16 -17.08
CA LYS A 32 1.17 -4.88 -17.93
C LYS A 32 0.90 -4.71 -19.43
N ASN A 33 -0.36 -4.52 -19.82
CA ASN A 33 -0.75 -4.31 -21.21
C ASN A 33 -0.78 -2.83 -21.63
N GLY A 34 -0.42 -1.88 -20.75
CA GLY A 34 -0.49 -0.45 -21.04
C GLY A 34 -1.93 0.08 -21.23
N ARG A 35 -2.94 -0.61 -20.69
CA ARG A 35 -4.37 -0.29 -20.86
C ARG A 35 -5.05 0.20 -19.59
N HIS A 36 -4.30 0.42 -18.51
CA HIS A 36 -4.86 0.95 -17.27
C HIS A 36 -4.88 2.49 -17.30
N TYR A 37 -5.91 3.06 -17.91
CA TYR A 37 -6.04 4.52 -18.07
C TYR A 37 -6.28 5.28 -16.76
N LYS A 38 -6.66 4.56 -15.69
CA LYS A 38 -6.88 5.10 -14.35
C LYS A 38 -5.84 4.58 -13.36
N LEU A 39 -4.64 4.25 -13.84
CA LEU A 39 -3.57 3.72 -12.98
C LEU A 39 -3.19 4.67 -11.84
N TYR A 40 -3.40 5.98 -12.03
CA TYR A 40 -3.16 7.00 -11.01
C TYR A 40 -4.07 6.85 -9.78
N ASP A 41 -5.22 6.17 -9.89
CA ASP A 41 -6.08 5.84 -8.74
C ASP A 41 -5.48 4.69 -7.89
N LYS A 42 -4.42 4.04 -8.39
CA LYS A 42 -3.83 2.83 -7.80
C LYS A 42 -2.38 3.03 -7.37
N LEU A 43 -1.56 3.62 -8.23
CA LEU A 43 -0.18 3.98 -7.92
C LEU A 43 -0.12 5.35 -7.22
N GLY A 44 0.99 5.63 -6.54
CA GLY A 44 1.18 6.85 -5.77
C GLY A 44 0.80 6.68 -4.30
N ALA A 45 0.34 7.77 -3.68
CA ALA A 45 0.02 7.85 -2.27
C ALA A 45 -1.47 8.15 -2.08
N HIS A 46 -2.19 7.25 -1.41
CA HIS A 46 -3.65 7.35 -1.24
C HIS A 46 -4.03 7.17 0.22
N LEU A 47 -4.87 8.06 0.75
CA LEU A 47 -5.43 7.89 2.10
C LEU A 47 -6.30 6.64 2.14
N LYS A 48 -6.06 5.76 3.12
CA LYS A 48 -6.77 4.49 3.25
C LYS A 48 -6.92 4.10 4.71
N LYS A 49 -8.03 3.44 5.01
CA LYS A 49 -8.28 2.81 6.30
C LYS A 49 -8.09 1.30 6.16
N ILE A 50 -7.14 0.73 6.90
CA ILE A 50 -6.85 -0.72 6.90
C ILE A 50 -7.02 -1.21 8.33
N ASN A 51 -7.87 -2.23 8.53
CA ASN A 51 -8.16 -2.81 9.84
C ASN A 51 -8.53 -1.75 10.91
N GLY A 52 -9.29 -0.72 10.52
CA GLY A 52 -9.71 0.35 11.41
C GLY A 52 -8.68 1.46 11.63
N VAL A 53 -7.44 1.32 11.12
CA VAL A 53 -6.37 2.32 11.25
C VAL A 53 -6.33 3.18 9.99
N GLU A 54 -6.40 4.50 10.16
CA GLU A 54 -6.23 5.47 9.07
C GLU A 54 -4.75 5.71 8.78
N GLY A 55 -4.40 5.78 7.50
CA GLY A 55 -3.04 6.01 7.07
C GLY A 55 -2.95 6.30 5.57
N THR A 56 -1.73 6.21 5.03
CA THR A 56 -1.47 6.38 3.60
C THR A 56 -0.95 5.07 3.02
N TYR A 57 -1.57 4.63 1.93
CA TYR A 57 -1.12 3.50 1.12
C TYR A 57 -0.20 4.00 0.01
N PHE A 58 1.00 3.45 -0.07
CA PHE A 58 1.98 3.75 -1.11
C PHE A 58 2.10 2.58 -2.09
N ALA A 59 2.00 2.86 -3.38
CA ALA A 59 2.31 1.91 -4.44
C ALA A 59 3.21 2.55 -5.49
N VAL A 60 4.28 1.84 -5.85
CA VAL A 60 5.25 2.27 -6.86
C VAL A 60 5.53 1.12 -7.81
N TRP A 61 5.73 1.45 -9.08
CA TRP A 61 6.29 0.53 -10.04
C TRP A 61 7.81 0.69 -10.06
N ALA A 62 8.53 -0.34 -9.63
CA ALA A 62 9.98 -0.34 -9.54
C ALA A 62 10.52 -1.75 -9.85
N PRO A 63 10.39 -2.24 -11.09
CA PRO A 63 10.65 -3.64 -11.44
C PRO A 63 12.11 -4.05 -11.25
N ASP A 64 13.04 -3.11 -11.44
CA ASP A 64 14.48 -3.34 -11.35
C ASP A 64 15.09 -2.86 -10.02
N ALA A 65 14.26 -2.39 -9.07
CA ALA A 65 14.75 -1.89 -7.80
C ALA A 65 15.13 -3.05 -6.87
N LYS A 66 16.34 -2.96 -6.28
CA LYS A 66 16.78 -3.91 -5.24
C LYS A 66 15.99 -3.75 -3.94
N SER A 67 15.62 -2.53 -3.58
CA SER A 67 14.80 -2.22 -2.41
C SER A 67 14.07 -0.91 -2.58
N VAL A 68 12.91 -0.80 -1.93
CA VAL A 68 12.07 0.41 -1.90
C VAL A 68 11.75 0.73 -0.45
N SER A 69 11.78 2.01 -0.08
CA SER A 69 11.41 2.49 1.25
C SER A 69 10.72 3.84 1.13
N VAL A 70 9.77 4.10 2.03
CA VAL A 70 9.16 5.42 2.20
C VAL A 70 9.96 6.15 3.27
N ILE A 71 10.40 7.38 2.97
CA ILE A 71 11.14 8.25 3.89
C ILE A 71 10.35 9.56 4.06
N GLY A 72 10.31 10.10 5.28
CA GLY A 72 9.59 11.32 5.63
C GLY A 72 9.35 11.48 7.11
#